data_AF-A0A0K1K2E8-F1
#
_entry.id   AF-A0A0K1K2E8-F1
#
_cell.length_a   1.000
_cell.length_b   1.000
_cell.length_c   1.000
_cell.angle_alpha   90.00
_cell.angle_beta   90.00
_cell.angle_gamma   90.00
#
_symmetry.space_group_name_H-M   'P 1'
#
loop_
_entity.id
_entity.type
_entity.pdbx_description
1 polymer ?
#
loop_
_entity_poly.entity_id
_entity_poly.type
_entity_poly.pdbx_seq_one_letter_code
_entity_poly.pdbx_strand_id
1 'polypeptide(L)'
;MKPLRLLLAWLSLLVTGPTLAQGEWISYRDAYRVMVQFEKYGKPKHFLQNHYQVSARDGQAPDGLRLTLNVKASQLNLPLDATGRTTFPLLKGAYDENAALVLNRKISQYSFQPRLSIIVRLDGLYEGVDLRSACDQALQYQRYLDAATYGSRRCSGVRFGYLRKGEAQVRVRDGEKEYLLPVSEGAIFDADPNTGFRLVVYRFQDWPEKVQLISQNAPLAIVPVIE
;
A
#
# COMPACT_ATOMS: atom_id res chain seq x y z
N MET A 1 77.51 15.12 -29.07
CA MET A 1 76.85 14.09 -28.24
C MET A 1 76.53 14.68 -26.87
N LYS A 2 75.27 15.04 -26.62
CA LYS A 2 74.70 15.49 -25.33
C LYS A 2 73.22 15.06 -25.28
N PRO A 3 72.67 14.65 -24.11
CA PRO A 3 71.54 13.74 -24.07
C PRO A 3 70.17 14.44 -24.10
N LEU A 4 69.26 13.83 -24.85
CA LEU A 4 67.85 14.15 -25.01
C LEU A 4 67.09 13.81 -23.71
N ARG A 5 66.56 14.81 -23.01
CA ARG A 5 65.65 14.61 -21.87
C ARG A 5 64.21 14.46 -22.37
N LEU A 6 63.70 13.23 -22.36
CA LEU A 6 62.27 12.95 -22.47
C LEU A 6 61.57 13.35 -21.16
N LEU A 7 60.62 14.29 -21.25
CA LEU A 7 59.64 14.57 -20.20
C LEU A 7 58.37 13.75 -20.49
N LEU A 8 58.14 12.70 -19.71
CA LEU A 8 56.87 11.97 -19.70
C LEU A 8 55.82 12.81 -18.97
N ALA A 9 54.83 13.32 -19.71
CA ALA A 9 53.62 13.91 -19.15
C ALA A 9 52.67 12.78 -18.72
N TRP A 10 52.48 12.62 -17.41
CA TRP A 10 51.46 11.74 -16.84
C TRP A 10 50.12 12.48 -16.86
N LEU A 11 49.29 12.17 -17.87
CA LEU A 11 47.90 12.63 -17.92
C LEU A 11 47.05 11.67 -17.07
N SER A 12 46.79 12.04 -15.82
CA SER A 12 45.83 11.33 -14.96
C SER A 12 44.43 11.58 -15.50
N LEU A 13 43.87 10.62 -16.25
CA LEU A 13 42.44 10.60 -16.54
C LEU A 13 41.69 10.37 -15.21
N LEU A 14 41.13 11.44 -14.66
CA LEU A 14 40.05 11.36 -13.68
C LEU A 14 38.83 10.77 -14.40
N VAL A 15 38.66 9.45 -14.27
CA VAL A 15 37.38 8.82 -14.56
C VAL A 15 36.41 9.29 -13.48
N THR A 16 35.67 10.35 -13.78
CA THR A 16 34.42 10.65 -13.06
C THR A 16 33.44 9.54 -13.40
N GLY A 17 33.36 8.53 -12.52
CA GLY A 17 32.24 7.61 -12.52
C GLY A 17 30.93 8.40 -12.38
N PRO A 18 29.80 7.89 -12.87
CA PRO A 18 28.52 8.55 -12.68
C PRO A 18 28.32 8.73 -11.18
N THR A 19 28.36 9.98 -10.72
CA THR A 19 27.72 10.35 -9.48
C THR A 19 26.29 9.88 -9.64
N LEU A 20 25.88 8.88 -8.86
CA LEU A 20 24.48 8.76 -8.51
C LEU A 20 24.09 10.18 -8.09
N ALA A 21 23.29 10.86 -8.92
CA ALA A 21 22.63 12.08 -8.51
C ALA A 21 22.16 11.81 -7.09
N GLN A 22 22.52 12.66 -6.12
CA GLN A 22 22.11 12.53 -4.73
C GLN A 22 20.58 12.48 -4.75
N GLY A 23 20.08 11.26 -4.92
CA GLY A 23 18.74 11.01 -5.41
C GLY A 23 17.85 11.26 -4.24
N GLU A 24 16.76 11.98 -4.46
CA GLU A 24 15.77 12.11 -3.41
C GLU A 24 15.39 10.69 -2.95
N TRP A 25 15.72 10.34 -1.71
CA TRP A 25 15.50 9.02 -1.12
C TRP A 25 14.69 9.15 0.15
N ILE A 26 13.91 8.13 0.46
CA ILE A 26 13.13 8.07 1.69
C ILE A 26 13.90 7.27 2.74
N SER A 27 13.97 7.83 3.93
CA SER A 27 14.50 7.18 5.13
C SER A 27 13.76 5.88 5.41
N TYR A 28 14.45 4.73 5.24
CA TYR A 28 13.87 3.44 5.62
C TYR A 28 13.53 3.43 7.12
N ARG A 29 14.31 4.12 7.95
CA ARG A 29 14.04 4.25 9.39
C ARG A 29 12.66 4.87 9.66
N ASP A 30 12.28 5.90 8.90
CA ASP A 30 11.00 6.58 9.08
C ASP A 30 9.83 5.74 8.54
N ALA A 31 10.00 5.11 7.38
CA ALA A 31 9.03 4.14 6.87
C ALA A 31 8.83 2.96 7.85
N TYR A 32 9.92 2.42 8.40
CA TYR A 32 9.88 1.35 9.40
C TYR A 32 9.11 1.77 10.66
N ARG A 33 9.35 2.99 11.18
CA ARG A 33 8.68 3.49 12.40
C ARG A 33 7.17 3.55 12.27
N VAL A 34 6.65 3.86 11.09
CA VAL A 34 5.20 3.87 10.83
C VAL A 34 4.67 2.46 10.56
N MET A 35 5.40 1.63 9.81
CA MET A 35 4.96 0.28 9.46
C MET A 35 4.95 -0.68 10.66
N VAL A 36 5.94 -0.56 11.57
CA VAL A 36 6.06 -1.45 12.74
C VAL A 36 4.93 -1.26 13.76
N GLN A 37 4.15 -0.17 13.67
CA GLN A 37 3.01 0.05 14.55
C GLN A 37 1.95 -1.05 14.41
N PHE A 38 1.77 -1.58 13.18
CA PHE A 38 0.86 -2.70 12.95
C PHE A 38 1.34 -3.96 13.68
N GLU A 39 2.63 -4.24 13.71
CA GLU A 39 3.20 -5.38 14.46
C GLU A 39 3.05 -5.20 15.97
N LYS A 40 3.31 -3.98 16.47
CA LYS A 40 3.18 -3.64 17.89
C LYS A 40 1.75 -3.65 18.41
N TYR A 41 0.76 -3.60 17.53
CA TYR A 41 -0.65 -3.67 17.92
C TYR A 41 -0.97 -5.06 18.49
N GLY A 42 -1.21 -5.12 19.81
CA GLY A 42 -1.41 -6.36 20.57
C GLY A 42 -2.85 -6.88 20.62
N LYS A 43 -3.80 -6.18 19.99
CA LYS A 43 -5.21 -6.61 19.89
C LYS A 43 -5.43 -7.45 18.62
N PRO A 44 -6.58 -8.14 18.47
CA PRO A 44 -6.88 -8.92 17.27
C PRO A 44 -6.74 -8.11 15.97
N LYS A 45 -5.99 -8.67 15.02
CA LYS A 45 -5.73 -8.10 13.68
C LYS A 45 -5.66 -9.18 12.58
N HIS A 46 -6.17 -10.38 12.85
CA HIS A 46 -6.00 -11.56 11.98
C HIS A 46 -6.75 -11.45 10.64
N PHE A 47 -7.70 -10.53 10.50
CA PHE A 47 -8.35 -10.21 9.23
C PHE A 47 -7.67 -9.07 8.46
N LEU A 48 -6.63 -8.46 9.04
CA LEU A 48 -6.03 -7.24 8.53
C LEU A 48 -4.66 -7.51 7.94
N GLN A 49 -4.29 -6.65 6.99
CA GLN A 49 -2.97 -6.60 6.40
C GLN A 49 -2.57 -5.13 6.24
N ASN A 50 -1.27 -4.85 6.40
CA ASN A 50 -0.72 -3.51 6.29
C ASN A 50 0.35 -3.48 5.19
N HIS A 51 0.22 -2.54 4.27
CA HIS A 51 1.14 -2.34 3.16
C HIS A 51 1.73 -0.94 3.20
N TYR A 52 2.89 -0.75 2.57
CA TYR A 52 3.42 0.57 2.31
C TYR A 52 2.97 1.02 0.93
N GLN A 53 2.36 2.19 0.82
CA GLN A 53 1.86 2.72 -0.44
C GLN A 53 2.72 3.89 -0.92
N VAL A 54 2.96 3.91 -2.22
CA VAL A 54 3.44 5.08 -2.96
C VAL A 54 2.31 5.55 -3.88
N SER A 55 1.82 6.77 -3.66
CA SER A 55 0.77 7.36 -4.51
C SER A 55 1.23 8.67 -5.13
N ALA A 56 0.89 8.88 -6.40
CA ALA A 56 1.17 10.15 -7.07
C ALA A 56 0.23 11.23 -6.51
N ARG A 57 0.77 12.40 -6.20
CA ARG A 57 -0.01 13.52 -5.61
C ARG A 57 -1.04 14.09 -6.57
N ASP A 58 -0.82 13.93 -7.87
CA ASP A 58 -1.72 14.34 -8.94
C ASP A 58 -2.74 13.26 -9.34
N GLY A 59 -2.73 12.11 -8.65
CA GLY A 59 -3.64 11.00 -8.91
C GLY A 59 -3.30 10.16 -10.13
N GLN A 60 -2.11 10.30 -10.72
CA GLN A 60 -1.66 9.38 -11.76
C GLN A 60 -1.53 7.94 -11.24
N ALA A 61 -1.84 6.98 -12.11
CA ALA A 61 -1.65 5.57 -11.83
C ALA A 61 -0.16 5.26 -11.56
N PRO A 62 0.17 4.25 -10.74
CA PRO A 62 1.54 3.87 -10.42
C PRO A 62 2.27 3.14 -11.56
N ASP A 63 1.83 3.30 -12.81
CA ASP A 63 2.35 2.56 -13.96
C ASP A 63 3.83 2.85 -14.19
N GLY A 64 4.64 1.79 -14.24
CA GLY A 64 6.10 1.89 -14.38
C GLY A 64 6.84 2.45 -13.16
N LEU A 65 6.14 2.65 -12.04
CA LEU A 65 6.74 3.04 -10.77
C LEU A 65 7.48 1.84 -10.15
N ARG A 66 8.69 2.08 -9.66
CA ARG A 66 9.55 1.07 -9.03
C ARG A 66 10.11 1.64 -7.75
N LEU A 67 9.82 0.97 -6.64
CA LEU A 67 10.40 1.24 -5.34
C LEU A 67 11.49 0.19 -5.06
N THR A 68 12.63 0.65 -4.59
CA THR A 68 13.76 -0.22 -4.32
C THR A 68 14.38 0.12 -2.97
N LEU A 69 14.71 -0.89 -2.18
CA LEU A 69 15.43 -0.76 -0.93
C LEU A 69 16.92 -1.03 -1.18
N ASN A 70 17.74 0.00 -1.00
CA ASN A 70 19.19 -0.08 -1.13
C ASN A 70 19.81 -0.25 0.26
N VAL A 71 20.28 -1.45 0.54
CA VAL A 71 21.03 -1.85 1.73
C VAL A 71 22.52 -1.89 1.34
N LYS A 72 23.46 -1.69 2.26
CA LYS A 72 24.91 -1.54 1.93
C LYS A 72 25.48 -2.64 1.01
N ALA A 73 24.98 -3.87 1.10
CA ALA A 73 25.49 -5.01 0.35
C ALA A 73 24.45 -5.62 -0.61
N SER A 74 23.25 -5.04 -0.72
CA SER A 74 22.19 -5.61 -1.55
C SER A 74 21.14 -4.59 -1.95
N GLN A 75 20.45 -4.90 -3.04
CA GLN A 75 19.32 -4.13 -3.51
C GLN A 75 18.10 -5.06 -3.54
N LEU A 76 17.00 -4.62 -2.93
CA LEU A 76 15.74 -5.36 -2.93
C LEU A 76 14.67 -4.57 -3.69
N ASN A 77 14.12 -5.18 -4.72
CA ASN A 77 12.95 -4.64 -5.42
C ASN A 77 11.71 -4.83 -4.56
N LEU A 78 10.94 -3.75 -4.38
CA LEU A 78 9.66 -3.74 -3.68
C LEU A 78 8.56 -3.58 -4.74
N PRO A 79 7.98 -4.69 -5.25
CA PRO A 79 6.99 -4.62 -6.32
C PRO A 79 5.74 -3.89 -5.85
N LEU A 80 5.27 -2.95 -6.67
CA LEU A 80 4.08 -2.18 -6.40
C LEU A 80 2.88 -2.81 -7.12
N ASP A 81 1.77 -3.00 -6.41
CA ASP A 81 0.50 -3.38 -7.01
C ASP A 81 -0.13 -2.20 -7.79
N ALA A 82 -1.29 -2.42 -8.43
CA ALA A 82 -1.98 -1.40 -9.20
C ALA A 82 -2.48 -0.19 -8.36
N THR A 83 -2.44 -0.29 -7.03
CA THR A 83 -2.73 0.80 -6.08
C THR A 83 -1.47 1.46 -5.52
N GLY A 84 -0.29 1.05 -6.00
CA GLY A 84 1.00 1.54 -5.55
C GLY A 84 1.46 0.94 -4.22
N ARG A 85 0.85 -0.17 -3.77
CA ARG A 85 1.20 -0.82 -2.49
C ARG A 85 2.24 -1.91 -2.67
N THR A 86 3.11 -2.06 -1.68
CA THR A 86 4.04 -3.18 -1.54
C THR A 86 3.96 -3.74 -0.12
N THR A 87 4.26 -5.03 0.03
CA THR A 87 4.63 -5.58 1.34
C THR A 87 5.92 -4.91 1.77
N PHE A 88 5.94 -4.35 2.98
CA PHE A 88 7.11 -3.67 3.51
C PHE A 88 7.92 -4.61 4.40
N PRO A 89 9.15 -4.98 4.04
CA PRO A 89 9.94 -5.90 4.85
C PRO A 89 10.44 -5.17 6.09
N LEU A 90 10.22 -5.70 7.29
CA LEU A 90 10.70 -5.15 8.56
C LEU A 90 12.08 -5.73 8.92
N LEU A 91 13.12 -5.21 8.28
CA LEU A 91 14.49 -5.67 8.39
C LEU A 91 15.27 -4.81 9.38
N LYS A 92 15.69 -5.41 10.50
CA LYS A 92 16.51 -4.74 11.51
C LYS A 92 17.81 -4.15 10.92
N GLY A 93 18.50 -4.89 10.05
CA GLY A 93 19.74 -4.42 9.41
C GLY A 93 19.54 -3.13 8.60
N ALA A 94 18.49 -3.08 7.77
CA ALA A 94 18.14 -1.90 6.98
C ALA A 94 17.72 -0.71 7.88
N TYR A 95 17.07 -0.99 9.02
CA TYR A 95 16.72 0.03 10.01
C TYR A 95 17.96 0.63 10.68
N ASP A 96 18.89 -0.21 11.13
CA ASP A 96 20.09 0.22 11.87
C ASP A 96 20.97 1.13 11.02
N GLU A 97 21.17 0.80 9.75
CA GLU A 97 21.98 1.59 8.83
C GLU A 97 21.24 2.74 8.13
N ASN A 98 19.93 2.88 8.38
CA ASN A 98 19.04 3.78 7.65
C ASN A 98 19.18 3.65 6.13
N ALA A 99 18.93 2.43 5.64
CA ALA A 99 18.93 2.11 4.22
C ALA A 99 18.06 3.08 3.40
N ALA A 100 18.38 3.23 2.12
CA ALA A 100 17.68 4.17 1.25
C ALA A 100 16.52 3.47 0.53
N LEU A 101 15.31 4.00 0.69
CA LEU A 101 14.20 3.70 -0.21
C LEU A 101 14.27 4.65 -1.40
N VAL A 102 14.45 4.09 -2.60
CA VAL A 102 14.65 4.84 -3.84
C VAL A 102 13.47 4.59 -4.76
N LEU A 103 12.90 5.68 -5.28
CA LEU A 103 11.87 5.66 -6.30
C LEU A 103 12.49 5.99 -7.66
N ASN A 104 12.08 5.32 -8.74
CA ASN A 104 12.55 5.63 -10.10
C ASN A 104 11.94 6.91 -10.71
N ARG A 105 11.42 7.80 -9.87
CA ARG A 105 10.73 9.06 -10.18
C ARG A 105 11.02 10.08 -9.08
N LYS A 106 10.73 11.36 -9.34
CA LYS A 106 10.99 12.47 -8.40
C LYS A 106 10.08 12.35 -7.17
N ILE A 107 10.63 12.15 -5.97
CA ILE A 107 9.81 11.80 -4.78
C ILE A 107 8.88 12.94 -4.35
N SER A 108 9.23 14.19 -4.66
CA SER A 108 8.38 15.35 -4.36
C SER A 108 7.01 15.32 -5.05
N GLN A 109 6.83 14.51 -6.09
CA GLN A 109 5.56 14.29 -6.77
C GLN A 109 4.71 13.17 -6.14
N TYR A 110 5.23 12.48 -5.13
CA TYR A 110 4.59 11.31 -4.54
C TYR A 110 4.36 11.50 -3.03
N SER A 111 3.48 10.67 -2.49
CA SER A 111 3.25 10.52 -1.06
C SER A 111 3.47 9.07 -0.65
N PHE A 112 3.84 8.88 0.62
CA PHE A 112 4.24 7.59 1.15
C PHE A 112 3.57 7.37 2.49
N GLN A 113 2.85 6.26 2.65
CA GLN A 113 2.06 6.03 3.84
C GLN A 113 1.76 4.54 4.08
N PRO A 114 1.53 4.13 5.34
CA PRO A 114 0.94 2.84 5.64
C PRO A 114 -0.52 2.78 5.14
N ARG A 115 -0.91 1.65 4.58
CA ARG A 115 -2.28 1.36 4.14
C ARG A 115 -2.78 0.06 4.73
N LEU A 116 -3.76 0.20 5.62
CA LEU A 116 -4.50 -0.91 6.20
C LEU A 116 -5.58 -1.39 5.22
N SER A 117 -5.71 -2.70 5.09
CA SER A 117 -6.81 -3.33 4.35
C SER A 117 -7.19 -4.65 5.00
N ILE A 118 -8.38 -5.14 4.67
CA ILE A 118 -8.84 -6.47 5.02
C ILE A 118 -8.20 -7.47 4.04
N ILE A 119 -7.88 -8.66 4.53
CA ILE A 119 -7.29 -9.74 3.73
C ILE A 119 -8.25 -10.15 2.61
N VAL A 120 -7.72 -10.20 1.39
CA VAL A 120 -8.44 -10.70 0.22
C VAL A 120 -8.37 -12.22 0.21
N ARG A 121 -9.52 -12.88 0.03
CA ARG A 121 -9.61 -14.34 -0.03
C ARG A 121 -9.57 -14.80 -1.49
N LEU A 122 -8.82 -15.86 -1.76
CA LEU A 122 -8.63 -16.38 -3.11
C LEU A 122 -9.88 -17.06 -3.68
N ASP A 123 -10.75 -17.57 -2.80
CA ASP A 123 -12.03 -18.18 -3.17
C ASP A 123 -13.14 -17.13 -3.44
N GLY A 124 -12.89 -15.86 -3.12
CA GLY A 124 -13.87 -14.79 -3.25
C GLY A 124 -15.06 -14.89 -2.30
N LEU A 125 -15.02 -15.79 -1.29
CA LEU A 125 -16.12 -16.04 -0.36
C LEU A 125 -15.87 -15.38 1.00
N TYR A 126 -16.79 -14.52 1.42
CA TYR A 126 -16.67 -13.78 2.66
C TYR A 126 -17.93 -13.94 3.50
N GLU A 127 -17.76 -14.36 4.75
CA GLU A 127 -18.88 -14.36 5.69
C GLU A 127 -19.15 -12.93 6.17
N GLY A 128 -20.42 -12.53 6.21
CA GLY A 128 -20.83 -11.18 6.63
C GLY A 128 -20.37 -10.87 8.06
N VAL A 129 -20.41 -11.86 8.95
CA VAL A 129 -19.89 -11.79 10.34
C VAL A 129 -18.38 -11.53 10.37
N ASP A 130 -17.62 -12.14 9.47
CA ASP A 130 -16.17 -11.96 9.39
C ASP A 130 -15.83 -10.57 8.87
N LEU A 131 -16.56 -10.05 7.88
CA LEU A 131 -16.37 -8.69 7.37
C LEU A 131 -16.68 -7.63 8.42
N ARG A 132 -17.73 -7.83 9.23
CA ARG A 132 -18.04 -6.97 10.38
C ARG A 132 -16.90 -6.99 11.38
N SER A 133 -16.46 -8.18 11.77
CA SER A 133 -15.32 -8.38 12.69
C SER A 133 -14.03 -7.76 12.16
N ALA A 134 -13.74 -7.92 10.88
CA ALA A 134 -12.58 -7.33 10.22
C ALA A 134 -12.64 -5.80 10.22
N CYS A 135 -13.81 -5.23 9.96
CA CYS A 135 -13.98 -3.79 9.99
C CYS A 135 -13.86 -3.22 11.41
N ASP A 136 -14.38 -3.91 12.41
CA ASP A 136 -14.21 -3.53 13.81
C ASP A 136 -12.74 -3.60 14.25
N GLN A 137 -12.02 -4.68 13.88
CA GLN A 137 -10.57 -4.77 14.10
C GLN A 137 -9.85 -3.58 13.45
N ALA A 138 -10.23 -3.20 12.23
CA ALA A 138 -9.64 -2.08 11.52
C ALA A 138 -9.89 -0.75 12.25
N LEU A 139 -11.12 -0.47 12.68
CA LEU A 139 -11.46 0.72 13.45
C LEU A 139 -10.69 0.77 14.79
N GLN A 140 -10.56 -0.36 15.47
CA GLN A 140 -9.81 -0.44 16.73
C GLN A 140 -8.31 -0.16 16.51
N TYR A 141 -7.74 -0.59 15.38
CA TYR A 141 -6.38 -0.23 15.00
C TYR A 141 -6.24 1.27 14.68
N GLN A 142 -7.20 1.85 13.96
CA GLN A 142 -7.20 3.30 13.69
C GLN A 142 -7.27 4.12 14.99
N ARG A 143 -8.10 3.71 15.96
CA ARG A 143 -8.17 4.33 17.30
C ARG A 143 -6.87 4.18 18.10
N TYR A 144 -6.13 3.10 17.89
CA TYR A 144 -4.82 2.92 18.50
C TYR A 144 -3.79 3.92 17.95
N LEU A 145 -3.84 4.22 16.65
CA LEU A 145 -2.95 5.20 16.02
C LEU A 145 -3.36 6.65 16.31
N ASP A 146 -4.67 6.92 16.26
CA ASP A 146 -5.24 8.27 16.41
C ASP A 146 -6.64 8.22 17.05
N ALA A 147 -6.67 8.16 18.37
CA ALA A 147 -7.91 8.14 19.14
C ALA A 147 -8.73 9.44 18.98
N ALA A 148 -8.07 10.58 18.70
CA ALA A 148 -8.76 11.86 18.57
C ALA A 148 -9.65 11.89 17.32
N THR A 149 -9.15 11.38 16.18
CA THR A 149 -9.92 11.36 14.93
C THR A 149 -10.94 10.22 14.87
N TYR A 150 -10.63 9.06 15.46
CA TYR A 150 -11.43 7.83 15.30
C TYR A 150 -12.25 7.43 16.53
N GLY A 151 -12.16 8.17 17.64
CA GLY A 151 -12.83 7.83 18.90
C GLY A 151 -14.35 7.72 18.78
N SER A 152 -14.98 8.68 18.11
CA SER A 152 -16.45 8.73 17.92
C SER A 152 -16.94 8.05 16.64
N ARG A 153 -16.03 7.66 15.74
CA ARG A 153 -16.41 7.02 14.47
C ARG A 153 -16.85 5.59 14.67
N ARG A 154 -17.63 5.06 13.73
CA ARG A 154 -18.10 3.68 13.69
C ARG A 154 -17.75 3.04 12.36
N CYS A 155 -17.62 1.72 12.36
CA CYS A 155 -17.61 0.99 11.10
C CYS A 155 -19.05 0.80 10.62
N SER A 156 -19.33 1.17 9.37
CA SER A 156 -20.65 1.02 8.75
C SER A 156 -20.67 0.06 7.54
N GLY A 157 -19.51 -0.47 7.14
CA GLY A 157 -19.41 -1.41 6.03
C GLY A 157 -17.99 -1.68 5.58
N VAL A 158 -17.86 -2.34 4.44
CA VAL A 158 -16.60 -2.53 3.73
C VAL A 158 -16.74 -2.13 2.26
N ARG A 159 -15.64 -1.73 1.66
CA ARG A 159 -15.55 -1.35 0.25
C ARG A 159 -14.55 -2.27 -0.46
N PHE A 160 -15.03 -2.95 -1.49
CA PHE A 160 -14.21 -3.73 -2.41
C PHE A 160 -13.73 -2.82 -3.53
N GLY A 161 -12.41 -2.78 -3.76
CA GLY A 161 -11.78 -1.97 -4.80
C GLY A 161 -11.23 -2.83 -5.92
N TYR A 162 -11.52 -2.45 -7.17
CA TYR A 162 -11.10 -3.15 -8.38
C TYR A 162 -10.45 -2.18 -9.37
N LEU A 163 -9.70 -2.73 -10.33
CA LEU A 163 -9.15 -1.97 -11.45
C LEU A 163 -10.25 -1.20 -12.20
N ARG A 164 -9.93 0.00 -12.70
CA ARG A 164 -10.84 0.84 -13.48
C ARG A 164 -11.49 0.12 -14.67
N LYS A 165 -10.69 -0.65 -15.41
CA LYS A 165 -11.14 -1.45 -16.56
C LYS A 165 -11.46 -2.91 -16.20
N GLY A 166 -11.52 -3.23 -14.90
CA GLY A 166 -11.79 -4.58 -14.41
C GLY A 166 -13.28 -4.84 -14.23
N GLU A 167 -13.64 -6.11 -14.08
CA GLU A 167 -14.98 -6.52 -13.67
C GLU A 167 -15.12 -6.49 -12.15
N ALA A 168 -15.92 -5.54 -11.66
CA ALA A 168 -16.30 -5.45 -10.26
C ALA A 168 -17.68 -6.08 -10.08
N GLN A 169 -17.75 -7.29 -9.52
CA GLN A 169 -19.00 -8.00 -9.30
C GLN A 169 -18.98 -8.66 -7.92
N VAL A 170 -19.74 -8.08 -6.98
CA VAL A 170 -19.97 -8.65 -5.65
C VAL A 170 -21.45 -8.94 -5.49
N ARG A 171 -21.77 -10.17 -5.10
CA ARG A 171 -23.13 -10.60 -4.78
C ARG A 171 -23.26 -10.85 -3.29
N VAL A 172 -24.41 -10.53 -2.71
CA VAL A 172 -24.79 -10.98 -1.37
C VAL A 172 -25.73 -12.17 -1.53
N ARG A 173 -25.40 -13.28 -0.87
CA ARG A 173 -26.24 -14.47 -0.75
C ARG A 173 -26.88 -14.48 0.64
N ASP A 174 -28.21 -14.46 0.65
CA ASP A 174 -29.07 -14.55 1.83
C ASP A 174 -30.01 -15.75 1.65
N GLY A 175 -29.60 -16.89 2.22
CA GLY A 175 -30.21 -18.19 1.93
C GLY A 175 -30.09 -18.52 0.43
N GLU A 176 -31.23 -18.78 -0.21
CA GLU A 176 -31.33 -19.09 -1.65
C GLU A 176 -31.34 -17.86 -2.55
N LYS A 177 -31.39 -16.64 -1.98
CA LYS A 177 -31.47 -15.40 -2.75
C LYS A 177 -30.09 -14.81 -2.95
N GLU A 178 -29.80 -14.39 -4.17
CA GLU A 178 -28.59 -13.63 -4.50
C GLU A 178 -28.94 -12.23 -5.00
N TYR A 179 -28.22 -11.23 -4.51
CA TYR A 179 -28.40 -9.84 -4.87
C TYR A 179 -27.08 -9.25 -5.35
N LEU A 180 -27.08 -8.66 -6.54
CA LEU A 180 -25.91 -7.96 -7.07
C LEU A 180 -25.79 -6.58 -6.42
N LEU A 181 -24.63 -6.28 -5.84
CA LEU A 181 -24.36 -4.96 -5.27
C LEU A 181 -24.01 -3.94 -6.36
N PRO A 182 -24.39 -2.67 -6.18
CA PRO A 182 -24.11 -1.61 -7.15
C PRO A 182 -22.61 -1.33 -7.24
N VAL A 183 -22.17 -1.03 -8.46
CA VAL A 183 -20.79 -0.61 -8.75
C VAL A 183 -20.75 0.91 -8.92
N SER A 184 -19.80 1.56 -8.27
CA SER A 184 -19.49 2.97 -8.47
C SER A 184 -18.02 3.18 -8.84
N GLU A 185 -17.63 4.40 -9.16
CA GLU A 185 -16.22 4.78 -9.38
C GLU A 185 -15.72 5.69 -8.25
N GLY A 186 -14.46 5.53 -7.84
CA GLY A 186 -13.89 6.35 -6.79
C GLY A 186 -12.46 5.97 -6.38
N ALA A 187 -12.00 6.52 -5.27
CA ALA A 187 -10.79 6.10 -4.59
C ALA A 187 -11.05 4.84 -3.75
N ILE A 188 -10.09 3.91 -3.72
CA ILE A 188 -10.18 2.72 -2.86
C ILE A 188 -10.00 3.14 -1.39
N PHE A 189 -8.89 3.80 -1.08
CA PHE A 189 -8.58 4.28 0.26
C PHE A 189 -9.10 5.70 0.46
N ASP A 190 -9.52 6.00 1.69
CA ASP A 190 -9.92 7.34 2.04
C ASP A 190 -8.70 8.30 1.97
N ALA A 191 -8.98 9.56 1.63
CA ALA A 191 -8.00 10.62 1.35
C ALA A 191 -7.09 10.41 0.12
N ASP A 192 -7.19 9.29 -0.61
CA ASP A 192 -6.55 9.18 -1.92
C ASP A 192 -7.31 10.03 -2.98
N PRO A 193 -6.60 10.56 -3.99
CA PRO A 193 -7.24 11.18 -5.14
C PRO A 193 -8.16 10.16 -5.85
N ASN A 194 -9.26 10.63 -6.43
CA ASN A 194 -10.13 9.77 -7.21
C ASN A 194 -9.45 9.38 -8.53
N THR A 195 -8.93 8.17 -8.58
CA THR A 195 -8.26 7.60 -9.75
C THR A 195 -9.20 6.75 -10.63
N GLY A 196 -10.51 6.73 -10.32
CA GLY A 196 -11.52 6.01 -11.08
C GLY A 196 -11.48 4.49 -10.89
N PHE A 197 -11.07 3.99 -9.72
CA PHE A 197 -11.21 2.56 -9.42
C PHE A 197 -12.69 2.19 -9.34
N ARG A 198 -13.03 0.96 -9.70
CA ARG A 198 -14.40 0.45 -9.53
C ARG A 198 -14.58 -0.01 -8.09
N LEU A 199 -15.65 0.43 -7.47
CA LEU A 199 -15.93 0.22 -6.06
C LEU A 199 -17.25 -0.51 -5.90
N VAL A 200 -17.30 -1.46 -4.97
CA VAL A 200 -18.53 -2.08 -4.51
C VAL A 200 -18.58 -1.97 -3.01
N VAL A 201 -19.62 -1.31 -2.48
CA VAL A 201 -19.76 -1.06 -1.05
C VAL A 201 -20.81 -1.99 -0.47
N TYR A 202 -20.42 -2.77 0.54
CA TYR A 202 -21.31 -3.56 1.35
C TYR A 202 -21.55 -2.85 2.68
N ARG A 203 -22.75 -2.29 2.85
CA ARG A 203 -23.17 -1.58 4.06
C ARG A 203 -23.82 -2.56 5.02
N PHE A 204 -23.37 -2.55 6.26
CA PHE A 204 -23.80 -3.49 7.29
C PHE A 204 -25.25 -3.30 7.75
N GLN A 205 -25.82 -2.11 7.59
CA GLN A 205 -27.20 -1.82 7.98
C GLN A 205 -28.23 -2.33 6.96
N ASP A 206 -27.80 -2.58 5.72
CA ASP A 206 -28.70 -2.96 4.62
C ASP A 206 -28.95 -4.47 4.55
N TRP A 207 -28.22 -5.25 5.37
CA TRP A 207 -28.20 -6.71 5.32
C TRP A 207 -28.24 -7.34 6.71
N PRO A 208 -28.85 -8.54 6.86
CA PRO A 208 -28.70 -9.35 8.05
C PRO A 208 -27.22 -9.65 8.37
N GLU A 209 -26.96 -10.07 9.59
CA GLU A 209 -25.58 -10.40 10.01
C GLU A 209 -25.06 -11.67 9.31
N LYS A 210 -25.92 -12.67 9.19
CA LYS A 210 -25.63 -13.99 8.62
C LYS A 210 -25.97 -14.02 7.13
N VAL A 211 -25.11 -13.39 6.33
CA VAL A 211 -25.12 -13.47 4.87
C VAL A 211 -23.73 -13.82 4.37
N GLN A 212 -23.62 -14.29 3.14
CA GLN A 212 -22.34 -14.54 2.48
C GLN A 212 -22.15 -13.55 1.33
N LEU A 213 -20.95 -13.00 1.18
CA LEU A 213 -20.57 -12.20 0.02
C LEU A 213 -19.71 -13.03 -0.92
N ILE A 214 -19.96 -12.87 -2.21
CA ILE A 214 -19.29 -13.57 -3.28
C ILE A 214 -18.72 -12.54 -4.25
N SER A 215 -17.40 -12.39 -4.24
CA SER A 215 -16.66 -11.57 -5.20
C SER A 215 -16.23 -12.46 -6.36
N GLN A 216 -16.72 -12.18 -7.57
CA GLN A 216 -16.39 -13.02 -8.74
C GLN A 216 -14.91 -12.88 -9.16
N ASN A 217 -14.32 -11.71 -8.95
CA ASN A 217 -12.91 -11.43 -9.20
C ASN A 217 -12.21 -11.06 -7.89
N ALA A 218 -10.91 -11.28 -7.80
CA ALA A 218 -10.14 -10.82 -6.65
C ALA A 218 -10.10 -9.28 -6.62
N PRO A 219 -10.59 -8.62 -5.56
CA PRO A 219 -10.40 -7.19 -5.39
C PRO A 219 -8.92 -6.87 -5.19
N LEU A 220 -8.50 -5.68 -5.61
CA LEU A 220 -7.17 -5.14 -5.30
C LEU A 220 -7.02 -4.93 -3.80
N ALA A 221 -8.07 -4.44 -3.15
CA ALA A 221 -8.13 -4.29 -1.71
C ALA A 221 -9.59 -4.31 -1.24
N ILE A 222 -9.76 -4.69 0.03
CA ILE A 222 -11.00 -4.48 0.77
C ILE A 222 -10.67 -3.53 1.91
N VAL A 223 -11.40 -2.44 2.06
CA VAL A 223 -11.13 -1.43 3.08
C VAL A 223 -12.37 -1.21 3.96
N PRO A 224 -12.19 -0.87 5.26
CA PRO A 224 -13.30 -0.52 6.11
C PRO A 224 -13.96 0.78 5.63
N VAL A 225 -15.27 0.90 5.79
CA VAL A 225 -16.02 2.16 5.65
C VAL A 225 -16.27 2.70 7.05
N ILE A 226 -15.55 3.76 7.41
CA ILE A 226 -15.55 4.36 8.75
C ILE A 226 -16.17 5.76 8.68
N GLU A 227 -17.21 5.98 9.47
CA GLU A 227 -18.02 7.21 9.48
C GLU A 227 -18.20 7.77 10.90
#